data_AF-W4RH43-F1
#
_entry.id   AF-W4RH43-F1
#
_cell.length_a   1.000
_cell.length_b   1.000
_cell.length_c   1.000
_cell.angle_alpha   90.00
_cell.angle_beta   90.00
_cell.angle_gamma   90.00
#
_symmetry.space_group_name_H-M   'P 1'
#
loop_
_entity.id
_entity.type
_entity.pdbx_description
1 polymer ?
#
loop_
_entity_poly.entity_id
_entity_poly.type
_entity_poly.pdbx_seq_one_letter_code
_entity_poly.pdbx_strand_id
1 'polypeptide(L)'
;MLGIVTAGVAPGLALLSYFYLRDQYGSEPLSMVFKMFIFGALLVFPLMFIQYVLSVEGLFQGDFTKAFGTVGLLEEFFKWFILYYTIFQHISFDEPYDGVIYSVAVSLALHRLKIFFICLPMDFRTHWAGHCCLFPAMRSLE
;
A
#
# COMPACT_ATOMS: atom_id res chain seq x y z
N MET A 1 20.54 0.21 -7.80
CA MET A 1 19.44 -0.22 -6.90
C MET A 1 18.94 0.95 -6.03
N LEU A 2 19.80 1.69 -5.33
CA LEU A 2 19.40 2.89 -4.57
C LEU A 2 18.63 3.94 -5.40
N GLY A 3 19.02 4.15 -6.67
CA GLY A 3 18.34 5.11 -7.56
C GLY A 3 16.86 4.83 -7.83
N ILE A 4 16.43 3.56 -7.79
CA ILE A 4 15.02 3.18 -8.02
C ILE A 4 14.18 3.52 -6.78
N VAL A 5 14.76 3.26 -5.59
CA VAL A 5 14.12 3.60 -4.31
C VAL A 5 13.99 5.11 -4.17
N THR A 6 15.05 5.88 -4.46
CA THR A 6 14.98 7.35 -4.36
C THR A 6 14.06 7.96 -5.40
N ALA A 7 14.06 7.47 -6.65
CA ALA A 7 13.15 7.93 -7.69
C ALA A 7 11.67 7.65 -7.36
N GLY A 8 11.37 6.53 -6.70
CA GLY A 8 10.00 6.20 -6.26
C GLY A 8 9.55 6.97 -5.02
N VAL A 9 10.48 7.33 -4.12
CA VAL A 9 10.17 8.03 -2.86
C VAL A 9 10.09 9.54 -3.05
N ALA A 10 10.92 10.12 -3.92
CA ALA A 10 11.03 11.56 -4.14
C ALA A 10 9.70 12.27 -4.44
N PRO A 11 8.85 11.83 -5.39
CA PRO A 11 7.62 12.55 -5.73
C PRO A 11 6.61 12.56 -4.57
N GLY A 12 6.50 11.46 -3.83
CA GLY A 12 5.56 11.38 -2.72
C GLY A 12 6.00 12.17 -1.49
N LEU A 13 7.31 12.20 -1.21
CA LEU A 13 7.87 13.04 -0.15
C LEU A 13 7.78 14.53 -0.51
N ALA A 14 7.95 14.88 -1.78
CA ALA A 14 7.75 16.23 -2.29
C ALA A 14 6.29 16.70 -2.14
N LEU A 15 5.31 15.84 -2.45
CA LEU A 15 3.88 16.12 -2.25
C LEU A 15 3.52 16.31 -0.78
N LEU A 16 4.02 15.46 0.11
CA LEU A 16 3.78 15.58 1.55
C LEU A 16 4.42 16.84 2.13
N SER A 17 5.64 17.17 1.70
CA SER A 17 6.29 18.44 2.06
C SER A 17 5.56 19.65 1.48
N TYR A 18 5.05 19.56 0.24
CA TYR A 18 4.33 20.65 -0.40
C TYR A 18 3.05 21.00 0.34
N PHE A 19 2.25 20.00 0.72
CA PHE A 19 1.04 20.22 1.50
C PHE A 19 1.36 20.76 2.90
N TYR A 20 2.42 20.28 3.55
CA TYR A 20 2.86 20.82 4.83
C TYR A 20 3.27 22.30 4.76
N LEU A 21 4.00 22.72 3.72
CA LEU A 21 4.44 24.12 3.56
C LEU A 21 3.33 25.06 3.05
N ARG A 22 2.32 24.52 2.37
CA ARG A 22 1.21 25.30 1.81
C ARG A 22 0.01 25.39 2.74
N ASP A 23 0.05 24.67 3.86
CA ASP A 23 -1.03 24.67 4.83
C ASP A 23 -1.12 26.04 5.52
N GLN A 24 -2.18 26.78 5.18
CA GLN A 24 -2.48 28.10 5.73
C GLN A 24 -3.52 28.02 6.87
N TYR A 25 -4.10 26.85 7.13
CA TYR A 25 -5.22 26.64 8.05
C TYR A 25 -4.86 25.54 9.06
N GLY A 26 -4.23 25.94 10.17
CA GLY A 26 -4.12 25.12 11.39
C GLY A 26 -3.48 23.74 11.18
N SER A 27 -2.15 23.69 11.17
CA SER A 27 -1.39 22.46 10.94
C SER A 27 -1.89 21.28 11.77
N GLU A 28 -2.41 20.25 11.10
CA GLU A 28 -2.70 18.98 11.74
C GLU A 28 -1.45 18.44 12.45
N PRO A 29 -1.61 17.75 13.59
CA PRO A 29 -0.47 17.16 14.26
C PRO A 29 0.15 16.09 13.35
N LEU A 30 1.43 16.26 12.98
CA LEU A 30 2.23 15.29 12.19
C LEU A 30 2.10 13.83 12.69
N SER A 31 1.76 13.66 13.97
CA SER A 31 1.46 12.36 14.57
C SER A 31 0.28 11.62 13.92
N MET A 32 -0.77 12.30 13.45
CA MET A 32 -1.90 11.68 12.75
C MET A 32 -1.49 11.20 11.36
N VAL A 33 -0.81 12.05 10.59
CA VAL A 33 -0.27 11.69 9.28
C VAL A 33 0.68 10.49 9.39
N PHE A 34 1.53 10.46 10.42
CA PHE A 34 2.41 9.32 10.67
C PHE A 34 1.64 8.05 11.06
N LYS A 35 0.59 8.14 11.87
CA LYS A 35 -0.28 6.99 12.16
C LYS A 35 -0.92 6.43 10.88
N MET A 36 -1.44 7.30 10.01
CA MET A 36 -2.00 6.89 8.72
C MET A 36 -0.94 6.24 7.82
N PHE A 37 0.28 6.76 7.85
CA PHE A 37 1.41 6.15 7.16
C PHE A 37 1.68 4.72 7.66
N ILE A 38 1.66 4.50 8.98
CA ILE A 38 1.84 3.16 9.58
C ILE A 38 0.68 2.22 9.24
N PHE A 39 -0.57 2.70 9.26
CA PHE A 39 -1.72 1.89 8.83
C PHE A 39 -1.64 1.49 7.36
N GLY A 40 -1.31 2.43 6.47
CA GLY A 40 -1.08 2.14 5.06
C GLY A 40 0.09 1.16 4.86
N ALA A 41 1.15 1.28 5.65
CA ALA A 41 2.27 0.36 5.64
C ALA A 41 1.85 -1.06 6.07
N LEU A 42 1.10 -1.18 7.17
CA LEU A 42 0.62 -2.47 7.66
C LEU A 42 -0.29 -3.17 6.63
N LEU A 43 -1.08 -2.40 5.87
CA LEU A 43 -1.99 -2.91 4.85
C LEU A 43 -1.27 -3.56 3.65
N VAL A 44 0.00 -3.22 3.38
CA VAL A 44 0.77 -3.86 2.30
C VAL A 44 0.91 -5.37 2.52
N PHE A 45 1.01 -5.80 3.77
CA PHE A 45 1.17 -7.21 4.12
C PHE A 45 -0.01 -8.08 3.64
N PRO A 46 -1.27 -7.85 4.06
CA PRO A 46 -2.41 -8.62 3.58
C PRO A 46 -2.64 -8.42 2.08
N LEU A 47 -2.36 -7.23 1.54
CA LEU A 47 -2.56 -6.95 0.13
C LEU A 47 -1.63 -7.79 -0.76
N MET A 48 -0.35 -7.88 -0.42
CA MET A 48 0.59 -8.73 -1.16
C MET A 48 0.27 -10.21 -1.00
N PHE A 49 -0.21 -10.65 0.17
CA PHE A 49 -0.65 -12.03 0.37
C PHE A 49 -1.80 -12.39 -0.56
N ILE A 50 -2.86 -11.57 -0.59
CA ILE A 50 -4.02 -11.79 -1.47
C ILE A 50 -3.60 -11.76 -2.94
N GLN A 51 -2.81 -10.76 -3.35
CA GLN A 51 -2.31 -10.66 -4.73
C GLN A 51 -1.45 -11.87 -5.14
N TYR A 52 -0.65 -12.41 -4.21
CA TYR A 52 0.15 -13.60 -4.45
C TYR A 52 -0.74 -14.83 -4.66
N VAL A 53 -1.70 -15.08 -3.77
CA VAL A 53 -2.63 -16.23 -3.87
C VAL A 53 -3.40 -16.18 -5.19
N LEU A 54 -3.99 -15.03 -5.54
CA LEU A 54 -4.68 -14.88 -6.83
C LEU A 54 -3.77 -15.05 -8.03
N SER A 55 -2.48 -14.71 -7.92
CA SER A 55 -1.51 -14.94 -8.98
C SER A 55 -1.13 -16.42 -9.14
N VAL A 56 -1.13 -17.19 -8.05
CA VAL A 56 -0.81 -18.64 -8.07
C VAL A 56 -1.99 -19.46 -8.56
N GLU A 57 -3.21 -19.11 -8.16
CA GLU A 57 -4.45 -19.79 -8.61
C GLU A 57 -4.74 -19.60 -10.10
N GLY A 58 -4.04 -18.68 -10.79
CA GLY A 58 -4.14 -18.54 -12.24
C GLY A 58 -5.54 -18.12 -12.73
N LEU A 59 -6.35 -17.50 -11.87
CA LEU A 59 -7.75 -17.15 -12.14
C LEU A 59 -7.95 -16.24 -13.37
N PHE A 60 -6.89 -15.54 -13.81
CA PHE A 60 -6.92 -14.66 -14.98
C PHE A 60 -5.75 -14.99 -15.93
N GLN A 61 -6.08 -15.53 -17.10
CA GLN A 61 -5.11 -15.94 -18.13
C GLN A 61 -4.56 -14.76 -18.96
N GLY A 62 -5.20 -13.60 -18.92
CA GLY A 62 -4.75 -12.40 -19.64
C GLY A 62 -3.98 -11.42 -18.74
N ASP A 63 -2.80 -10.99 -19.17
CA ASP A 63 -1.98 -10.01 -18.45
C ASP A 63 -2.74 -8.70 -18.16
N PHE A 64 -3.58 -8.25 -19.10
CA PHE A 64 -4.40 -7.04 -18.93
C PHE A 64 -5.48 -7.23 -17.87
N THR A 65 -6.21 -8.35 -17.91
CA THR A 65 -7.27 -8.66 -16.93
C THR A 65 -6.70 -8.89 -15.53
N LYS A 66 -5.50 -9.45 -15.43
CA LYS A 66 -4.79 -9.62 -14.16
C LYS A 66 -4.34 -8.29 -13.58
N ALA A 67 -3.70 -7.45 -14.39
CA ALA A 67 -3.18 -6.15 -13.95
C ALA A 67 -4.30 -5.20 -13.52
N PHE A 68 -5.38 -5.07 -14.30
CA PHE A 68 -6.47 -4.16 -13.97
C PHE A 68 -7.49 -4.79 -13.01
N GLY A 69 -7.96 -6.00 -13.33
CA GLY A 69 -9.05 -6.65 -12.62
C GLY A 69 -8.65 -7.26 -11.28
N THR A 70 -7.42 -7.72 -11.12
CA THR A 70 -6.96 -8.24 -9.81
C THR A 70 -6.12 -7.22 -9.08
N VAL A 71 -4.96 -6.86 -9.64
CA VAL A 71 -3.95 -6.04 -8.94
C VAL A 71 -4.47 -4.63 -8.71
N GLY A 72 -4.99 -3.98 -9.77
CA GLY A 72 -5.51 -2.61 -9.71
C GLY A 72 -6.75 -2.49 -8.83
N LEU A 73 -7.75 -3.35 -9.02
CA LEU A 73 -8.98 -3.33 -8.19
C LEU A 73 -8.68 -3.58 -6.71
N LEU A 74 -7.82 -4.54 -6.36
CA LEU A 74 -7.48 -4.79 -4.96
C LEU A 74 -6.74 -3.59 -4.34
N GLU A 75 -5.78 -3.02 -5.05
CA GLU A 75 -5.01 -1.87 -4.55
C GLU A 75 -5.90 -0.65 -4.27
N GLU A 76 -6.83 -0.35 -5.17
CA GLU A 76 -7.74 0.77 -4.99
C GLU A 76 -8.83 0.47 -3.96
N PHE A 77 -9.36 -0.77 -3.92
CA PHE A 77 -10.34 -1.19 -2.91
C PHE A 77 -9.79 -1.06 -1.49
N PHE A 78 -8.57 -1.54 -1.25
CA PHE A 78 -7.97 -1.45 0.08
C PHE A 78 -7.57 -0.01 0.46
N LYS A 79 -7.13 0.80 -0.51
CA LYS A 79 -6.88 2.23 -0.27
C LYS A 79 -8.19 2.94 0.13
N TRP A 80 -9.27 2.70 -0.61
CA TRP A 80 -10.59 3.21 -0.29
C TRP A 80 -11.08 2.72 1.08
N PHE A 81 -10.90 1.44 1.40
CA PHE A 81 -11.31 0.85 2.67
C PHE A 81 -10.63 1.52 3.87
N ILE A 82 -9.31 1.75 3.79
CA ILE A 82 -8.58 2.42 4.88
C ILE A 82 -9.02 3.88 5.02
N LEU A 83 -9.28 4.57 3.92
CA LEU A 83 -9.76 5.95 3.96
C LEU A 83 -11.15 6.04 4.56
N TYR A 84 -12.05 5.16 4.14
CA TYR A 84 -13.38 5.04 4.74
C TYR A 84 -13.25 4.78 6.24
N TYR A 85 -12.49 3.77 6.67
CA TYR A 85 -12.33 3.47 8.09
C TYR A 85 -11.73 4.65 8.88
N THR A 86 -10.75 5.34 8.30
CA THR A 86 -10.11 6.51 8.90
C THR A 86 -11.08 7.69 9.06
N ILE A 87 -11.86 8.00 8.03
CA ILE A 87 -12.86 9.08 8.04
C ILE A 87 -13.94 8.79 9.07
N PHE A 88 -14.38 7.54 9.19
CA PHE A 88 -15.42 7.16 10.16
C PHE A 88 -14.92 7.06 11.60
N GLN A 89 -13.64 6.75 11.81
CA GLN A 89 -13.07 6.67 13.17
C GLN A 89 -12.60 8.03 13.71
N HIS A 90 -12.32 9.01 12.85
CA HIS A 90 -12.01 10.38 13.24
C HIS A 90 -13.30 11.22 13.35
N ILE A 91 -13.81 11.33 14.57
CA ILE A 91 -14.94 12.21 14.95
C ILE A 91 -14.57 13.71 14.84
N SER A 92 -13.35 14.05 14.39
CA SER A 92 -12.84 15.40 14.18
C SER A 92 -12.38 15.60 12.74
N PHE A 93 -13.27 15.31 11.79
CA PHE A 93 -13.12 15.78 10.42
C PHE A 93 -13.60 17.24 10.40
N ASP A 94 -12.70 18.17 10.73
CA ASP A 94 -13.05 19.59 10.78
C ASP A 94 -13.03 20.20 9.38
N GLU A 95 -12.20 19.69 8.45
CA GLU A 95 -12.05 20.22 7.10
C GLU A 95 -11.94 19.11 6.02
N PRO A 96 -12.55 19.25 4.84
CA PRO A 96 -12.37 18.29 3.73
C PRO A 96 -10.92 18.16 3.23
N TYR A 97 -10.06 19.13 3.58
CA TYR A 97 -8.65 19.17 3.19
C TYR A 97 -7.83 18.03 3.83
N ASP A 98 -8.17 17.64 5.06
CA ASP A 98 -7.46 16.61 5.83
C ASP A 98 -7.56 15.23 5.16
N GLY A 99 -8.72 14.95 4.55
CA GLY A 99 -8.94 13.73 3.76
C GLY A 99 -7.96 13.58 2.60
N VAL A 100 -7.58 14.70 1.97
CA VAL A 100 -6.59 14.69 0.88
C VAL A 100 -5.21 14.36 1.43
N ILE A 101 -4.79 14.98 2.54
CA ILE A 101 -3.48 14.74 3.16
C ILE A 101 -3.35 13.27 3.60
N TYR A 102 -4.38 12.71 4.24
CA TYR A 102 -4.41 11.31 4.65
C TYR A 102 -4.36 10.35 3.45
N SER A 103 -5.10 10.65 2.37
CA SER A 103 -5.08 9.82 1.16
C SER A 103 -3.70 9.78 0.48
N VAL A 104 -2.98 10.91 0.47
CA VAL A 104 -1.63 11.00 -0.06
C VAL A 104 -0.64 10.25 0.82
N ALA A 105 -0.75 10.39 2.15
CA ALA A 105 0.10 9.69 3.10
C ALA A 105 -0.05 8.16 3.03
N VAL A 106 -1.29 7.66 2.94
CA VAL A 106 -1.58 6.22 2.78
C VAL A 106 -1.05 5.70 1.44
N SER A 107 -1.34 6.41 0.34
CA SER A 107 -0.87 6.01 -1.00
C SER A 107 0.65 5.91 -1.07
N LEU A 108 1.33 6.88 -0.43
CA LEU A 108 2.77 6.88 -0.31
C LEU A 108 3.31 5.71 0.52
N ALA A 109 2.64 5.34 1.61
CA ALA A 109 2.99 4.17 2.42
C ALA A 109 2.93 2.86 1.62
N LEU A 110 1.83 2.65 0.90
CA LEU A 110 1.64 1.48 0.05
C LEU A 110 2.75 1.38 -1.00
N HIS A 111 3.03 2.47 -1.71
CA HIS A 111 4.05 2.50 -2.75
C HIS A 111 5.46 2.25 -2.20
N ARG A 112 5.81 2.90 -1.08
CA ARG A 112 7.13 2.77 -0.44
C ARG A 112 7.43 1.35 0.02
N LEU A 113 6.47 0.69 0.65
CA LEU A 113 6.70 -0.67 1.12
C LEU A 113 6.72 -1.69 -0.02
N LYS A 114 5.88 -1.52 -1.05
CA LYS A 114 5.92 -2.39 -2.23
C LYS A 114 7.28 -2.29 -2.93
N ILE A 115 7.79 -1.08 -3.15
CA ILE A 115 9.10 -0.92 -3.79
C ILE A 115 10.25 -1.43 -2.92
N PHE A 116 10.14 -1.27 -1.59
CA PHE A 116 11.09 -1.84 -0.65
C PHE A 116 11.12 -3.37 -0.74
N PHE A 117 9.96 -4.02 -0.74
CA PHE A 117 9.87 -5.48 -0.87
C PHE A 117 10.38 -5.99 -2.22
N ILE A 118 10.12 -5.24 -3.30
CA ILE A 118 10.66 -5.55 -4.63
C ILE A 118 12.19 -5.37 -4.67
N CYS A 119 12.76 -4.47 -3.87
CA CYS A 119 14.21 -4.24 -3.84
C CYS A 119 14.95 -5.20 -2.90
N LEU A 120 14.25 -5.97 -2.06
CA LEU A 120 14.87 -6.99 -1.21
C LEU A 120 15.49 -8.12 -2.06
N PRO A 121 16.61 -8.72 -1.60
CA PRO A 121 17.29 -9.78 -2.32
C PRO A 121 16.36 -10.97 -2.58
N MET A 122 16.54 -11.63 -3.73
CA MET A 122 15.70 -12.75 -4.19
C MET A 122 15.52 -13.85 -3.13
N ASP A 123 16.53 -14.08 -2.29
CA ASP A 123 16.52 -15.06 -1.20
C ASP A 123 15.42 -14.81 -0.16
N PHE A 124 15.21 -13.54 0.20
CA PHE A 124 14.15 -13.18 1.14
C PHE A 124 12.76 -13.29 0.52
N ARG A 125 12.64 -13.03 -0.80
CA ARG A 125 11.37 -13.13 -1.53
C ARG A 125 10.91 -14.58 -1.68
N THR A 126 11.83 -15.50 -1.98
CA THR A 126 11.54 -16.94 -2.06
C THR A 126 11.27 -17.54 -0.69
N HIS A 127 11.98 -17.10 0.36
CA HIS A 127 11.70 -17.52 1.73
C HIS A 127 10.32 -17.05 2.20
N TRP A 128 9.96 -15.78 1.95
CA TRP A 128 8.62 -15.27 2.25
C TRP A 128 7.51 -15.96 1.45
N ALA A 129 7.73 -16.19 0.15
CA ALA A 129 6.84 -17.02 -0.65
C ALA A 129 6.75 -18.44 -0.06
N GLY A 130 7.86 -19.02 0.39
CA GLY A 130 7.93 -20.33 1.05
C GLY A 130 7.12 -20.43 2.35
N HIS A 131 7.18 -19.40 3.22
CA HIS A 131 6.37 -19.34 4.44
C HIS A 131 4.88 -19.13 4.16
N CYS A 132 4.52 -18.39 3.10
CA CYS A 132 3.14 -18.29 2.61
C CYS A 132 2.67 -19.54 1.85
N CYS A 133 3.59 -20.36 1.32
CA CYS A 133 3.35 -21.59 0.55
C CYS A 133 3.02 -22.83 1.40
N LEU A 134 2.73 -22.69 2.70
CA LEU A 134 2.26 -23.86 3.47
C LEU A 134 0.84 -24.34 3.06
N PHE A 135 0.15 -23.61 2.18
CA PHE A 135 -1.22 -23.94 1.74
C PHE A 135 -1.33 -24.68 0.38
N PRO A 136 -0.53 -24.37 -0.68
CA PRO A 136 -0.64 -25.09 -1.95
C PRO A 136 0.03 -26.48 -1.96
N ALA A 137 1.01 -26.73 -1.07
CA ALA A 137 1.78 -27.98 -1.04
C ALA A 137 0.96 -29.22 -0.62
N MET A 138 -0.27 -29.05 -0.14
CA MET A 138 -1.17 -30.15 0.21
C MET A 138 -2.07 -30.61 -0.95
N ARG A 139 -2.07 -29.92 -2.10
CA ARG A 139 -2.93 -30.25 -3.25
C ARG A 139 -2.21 -31.02 -4.38
N SER A 140 -0.90 -31.30 -4.27
CA SER A 140 -0.19 -32.17 -5.22
C SER A 140 0.00 -33.60 -4.72
N LEU A 141 -0.75 -34.01 -3.69
CA LEU A 141 -0.78 -35.38 -3.14
C LEU A 141 -2.12 -36.09 -3.35
N GLU A 142 -2.98 -35.58 -4.24
CA GLU A 142 -4.16 -36.27 -4.77
C GLU A 142 -4.18 -36.23 -6.29
#